data_AF-A0A9X2HLB5-F1
#
_entry.id   AF-A0A9X2HLB5-F1
#
_cell.length_a   1.000
_cell.length_b   1.000
_cell.length_c   1.000
_cell.angle_alpha   90.00
_cell.angle_beta   90.00
_cell.angle_gamma   90.00
#
_symmetry.space_group_name_H-M   'P 1'
#
loop_
_entity.id
_entity.type
_entity.pdbx_description
1 polymer ?
#
loop_
_entity_poly.entity_id
_entity_poly.type
_entity_poly.pdbx_seq_one_letter_code
_entity_poly.pdbx_strand_id
1 'polypeptide(L)'
;MGAGESVGVVGNSGSGKTTLISVLLGLRAPDAGTALYDGRPLPALDRAGLLRFRREVQLIPQDARGSLDPRAGALRQVAEPLRRLTAAGGVSRGAARDEAARLLERVGLE
;
A
#
# COMPACT_ATOMS: atom_id res chain seq x y z
N MET A 1 -9.73 -14.61 5.49
CA MET A 1 -10.41 -13.41 4.95
C MET A 1 -10.79 -13.75 3.53
N GLY A 2 -12.07 -13.60 3.19
CA GLY A 2 -12.55 -13.80 1.83
C GLY A 2 -12.13 -12.66 0.91
N ALA A 3 -12.06 -12.94 -0.38
CA ALA A 3 -11.83 -11.90 -1.38
C ALA A 3 -13.02 -10.91 -1.39
N GLY A 4 -12.72 -9.61 -1.36
CA GLY A 4 -13.73 -8.54 -1.35
C GLY A 4 -14.33 -8.22 0.02
N GLU A 5 -13.90 -8.89 1.09
CA GLU A 5 -14.38 -8.60 2.44
C GLU A 5 -13.66 -7.37 3.04
N SER A 6 -14.43 -6.55 3.75
CA SER A 6 -13.90 -5.50 4.62
C SER A 6 -13.79 -6.02 6.05
N VAL A 7 -12.57 -6.10 6.58
CA VAL A 7 -12.31 -6.62 7.93
C VAL A 7 -11.84 -5.49 8.85
N GLY A 8 -12.53 -5.33 9.99
CA GLY A 8 -12.17 -4.38 11.03
C GLY A 8 -11.41 -5.05 12.18
N VAL A 9 -10.33 -4.41 12.66
CA VAL A 9 -9.60 -4.80 13.87
C VAL A 9 -9.71 -3.70 14.91
N VAL A 10 -10.37 -3.99 16.03
CA VAL A 10 -10.62 -3.04 17.12
C VAL A 10 -9.93 -3.46 18.41
N GLY A 11 -9.56 -2.49 19.24
CA GLY A 11 -8.90 -2.72 20.53
C GLY A 11 -8.29 -1.44 21.08
N ASN A 12 -7.98 -1.41 22.38
CA ASN A 12 -7.41 -0.24 23.06
C ASN A 12 -6.04 0.17 22.51
N SER A 13 -5.56 1.38 22.81
CA SER A 13 -4.17 1.76 22.52
C SER A 13 -3.22 0.73 23.17
N GLY A 14 -2.14 0.36 22.47
CA GLY A 14 -1.19 -0.66 22.95
C GLY A 14 -1.61 -2.12 22.76
N SER A 15 -2.84 -2.42 22.30
CA SER A 15 -3.29 -3.81 22.03
C SER A 15 -2.56 -4.56 20.90
N GLY A 16 -1.57 -3.94 20.26
CA GLY A 16 -0.78 -4.59 19.19
C GLY A 16 -1.35 -4.46 17.78
N LYS A 17 -2.42 -3.67 17.53
CA LYS A 17 -2.97 -3.44 16.18
C LYS A 17 -1.91 -2.98 15.16
N THR A 18 -1.06 -2.02 15.54
CA THR A 18 0.02 -1.52 14.67
C THR A 18 1.08 -2.59 14.43
N THR A 19 1.36 -3.43 15.43
CA THR A 19 2.27 -4.59 15.29
C THR A 19 1.68 -5.60 14.31
N LEU A 20 0.40 -5.93 14.44
CA LEU A 20 -0.31 -6.81 13.51
C LEU A 20 -0.26 -6.28 12.08
N ILE A 21 -0.58 -5.00 11.86
CA ILE A 21 -0.50 -4.37 10.54
C ILE A 21 0.93 -4.43 9.99
N SER A 22 1.95 -4.16 10.82
CA SER A 22 3.36 -4.25 10.41
C SER A 22 3.76 -5.65 9.97
N VAL A 23 3.27 -6.68 10.65
CA VAL A 23 3.47 -8.08 10.25
C VAL A 23 2.77 -8.37 8.93
N LEU A 24 1.51 -7.95 8.78
CA LEU A 24 0.73 -8.16 7.54
C LEU A 24 1.30 -7.40 6.34
N LEU A 25 2.02 -6.31 6.56
CA LEU A 25 2.73 -5.55 5.52
C LEU A 25 4.14 -6.08 5.22
N GLY A 26 4.59 -7.13 5.91
CA GLY A 26 5.95 -7.66 5.78
C GLY A 26 7.03 -6.69 6.27
N LEU A 27 6.68 -5.72 7.14
CA LEU A 27 7.62 -4.78 7.75
C LEU A 27 8.27 -5.35 9.01
N ARG A 28 7.65 -6.37 9.62
CA ARG A 28 8.13 -7.08 10.80
C ARG A 28 7.87 -8.58 10.65
N ALA A 29 8.83 -9.42 11.01
CA ALA A 29 8.60 -10.85 11.12
C ALA A 29 7.77 -11.18 12.38
N PRO A 30 6.82 -12.11 12.32
CA PRO A 30 6.12 -12.56 13.52
C PRO A 30 7.08 -13.34 14.43
N ASP A 31 6.92 -13.19 15.76
CA ASP A 31 7.75 -13.93 16.72
C ASP A 31 7.43 -15.45 16.71
N ALA A 32 6.19 -15.80 16.36
CA ALA A 32 5.73 -17.17 16.11
C ALA A 32 4.57 -17.19 15.08
N GLY A 33 4.36 -18.34 14.43
CA GLY A 33 3.32 -18.53 13.43
C GLY A 33 3.72 -18.06 12.03
N THR A 34 2.75 -17.87 11.14
CA THR A 34 3.00 -17.50 9.75
C THR A 34 1.91 -16.56 9.25
N ALA A 35 2.31 -15.49 8.55
CA ALA A 35 1.41 -14.62 7.82
C ALA A 35 1.43 -14.99 6.34
N LEU A 36 0.25 -15.13 5.73
CA LEU A 36 0.09 -15.54 4.34
C LEU A 36 -0.58 -14.42 3.54
N TYR A 37 -0.14 -14.25 2.29
CA TYR A 37 -0.80 -13.48 1.25
C TYR A 37 -1.03 -14.37 0.04
N ASP A 38 -2.28 -14.50 -0.40
CA ASP A 38 -2.65 -15.36 -1.53
C ASP A 38 -2.08 -16.80 -1.41
N GLY A 39 -2.29 -17.41 -0.23
CA GLY A 39 -1.81 -18.77 0.08
C GLY A 39 -0.30 -18.92 0.25
N ARG A 40 0.48 -17.85 0.03
CA ARG A 40 1.94 -17.86 0.11
C ARG A 40 2.40 -17.14 1.38
N PRO A 41 3.43 -17.64 2.09
CA PRO A 41 4.05 -16.88 3.17
C PRO A 41 4.40 -15.48 2.69
N LEU A 42 4.05 -14.47 3.48
CA LEU A 42 4.49 -13.10 3.21
C LEU A 42 6.01 -13.16 2.98
N PRO A 43 6.48 -12.63 1.83
CA PRO A 43 7.78 -12.98 1.30
C PRO A 43 8.85 -12.61 2.31
N ALA A 44 9.50 -13.63 2.86
CA ALA A 44 10.51 -13.37 3.86
C ALA A 44 11.76 -12.71 3.25
N LEU A 45 12.19 -13.00 2.01
CA LEU A 45 13.62 -12.80 1.70
C LEU A 45 14.06 -12.53 0.23
N ASP A 46 13.21 -12.16 -0.73
CA ASP A 46 13.72 -11.63 -2.01
C ASP A 46 13.10 -10.31 -2.47
N ARG A 47 13.92 -9.46 -3.09
CA ARG A 47 13.53 -8.12 -3.54
C ARG A 47 12.36 -8.19 -4.53
N ALA A 48 12.31 -9.22 -5.36
CA ALA A 48 11.30 -9.38 -6.39
C ALA A 48 9.91 -9.72 -5.82
N GLY A 49 9.83 -10.63 -4.86
CA GLY A 49 8.60 -10.99 -4.17
C GLY A 49 8.03 -9.84 -3.37
N LEU A 50 8.89 -9.11 -2.65
CA LEU A 50 8.46 -7.92 -1.89
C LEU A 50 7.95 -6.81 -2.81
N LEU A 51 8.59 -6.60 -3.97
CA LEU A 51 8.11 -5.65 -4.98
C LEU A 51 6.74 -6.04 -5.53
N ARG A 52 6.49 -7.34 -5.82
CA ARG A 52 5.17 -7.81 -6.25
C ARG A 52 4.10 -7.57 -5.19
N PHE A 53 4.36 -8.01 -3.97
CA PHE A 53 3.45 -7.82 -2.83
C PHE A 53 3.07 -6.34 -2.64
N ARG A 54 4.07 -5.45 -2.67
CA ARG A 54 3.87 -4.00 -2.54
C ARG A 54 3.16 -3.34 -3.71
N ARG A 55 2.84 -4.04 -4.80
CA ARG A 55 1.93 -3.54 -5.85
C ARG A 55 0.48 -3.75 -5.49
N GLU A 56 0.22 -4.90 -4.89
CA GLU A 56 -1.12 -5.39 -4.63
C GLU A 56 -1.63 -4.94 -3.25
N VAL A 57 -0.71 -4.60 -2.34
CA VAL A 57 -1.01 -4.14 -0.99
C VAL A 57 -0.44 -2.75 -0.74
N GLN A 58 -1.32 -1.77 -0.50
CA GLN A 58 -0.98 -0.39 -0.14
C GLN A 58 -1.43 -0.07 1.29
N LEU A 59 -0.66 0.76 1.99
CA LEU A 59 -1.01 1.27 3.31
C LEU A 59 -1.49 2.72 3.20
N ILE A 60 -2.62 3.01 3.85
CA ILE A 60 -3.00 4.38 4.22
C ILE A 60 -2.65 4.54 5.72
N PRO A 61 -1.65 5.37 6.07
CA PRO A 61 -1.21 5.51 7.46
C PRO A 61 -2.26 6.25 8.31
N GLN A 62 -2.18 6.09 9.63
CA GLN A 62 -3.09 6.77 10.58
C GLN A 62 -3.03 8.29 10.46
N ASP A 63 -1.82 8.85 10.32
CA ASP A 63 -1.62 10.25 9.94
C ASP A 63 -1.44 10.36 8.43
N ALA A 64 -2.56 10.41 7.71
CA ALA A 64 -2.55 10.58 6.27
C ALA A 64 -1.92 11.92 5.85
N ARG A 65 -2.16 13.00 6.60
CA ARG A 65 -1.65 14.34 6.24
C ARG A 65 -0.14 14.42 6.39
N GLY A 66 0.42 13.90 7.47
CA GLY A 66 1.85 13.84 7.69
C GLY A 66 2.59 12.96 6.67
N SER A 67 1.89 12.08 5.97
CA SER A 67 2.48 11.25 4.91
C SER A 67 2.61 11.95 3.54
N LEU A 68 1.97 13.10 3.36
CA LEU A 68 2.00 13.85 2.11
C LEU A 68 3.25 14.74 2.02
N ASP A 69 3.81 14.88 0.81
CA ASP A 69 4.90 15.83 0.55
C ASP A 69 4.32 17.25 0.34
N PRO A 70 4.52 18.21 1.27
CA PRO A 70 3.94 19.55 1.15
C PRO A 70 4.50 20.35 -0.04
N ARG A 71 5.61 19.89 -0.65
CA ARG A 71 6.23 20.52 -1.83
C ARG A 71 5.71 19.94 -3.14
N ALA A 72 4.83 18.94 -3.10
CA ALA A 72 4.28 18.29 -4.28
C ALA A 72 2.74 18.42 -4.29
N GLY A 73 2.18 18.85 -5.42
CA GLY A 73 0.72 18.84 -5.61
C GLY A 73 0.16 17.41 -5.67
N ALA A 74 -1.15 17.28 -5.41
CA ALA A 74 -1.86 16.01 -5.35
C ALA A 74 -1.61 15.12 -6.58
N LEU A 75 -1.65 15.71 -7.79
CA LEU A 75 -1.38 15.01 -9.05
C LEU A 75 -0.03 14.29 -9.06
N ARG A 76 1.03 14.96 -8.59
CA ARG A 76 2.38 14.36 -8.55
C ARG A 76 2.46 13.25 -7.51
N GLN A 77 1.83 13.45 -6.35
CA GLN A 77 1.83 12.47 -5.26
C GLN A 77 1.05 11.20 -5.60
N VAL A 78 0.02 11.29 -6.46
CA VAL A 78 -0.73 10.12 -6.96
C VAL A 78 -0.04 9.48 -8.17
N ALA A 79 0.47 10.28 -9.12
CA ALA A 79 1.11 9.77 -10.33
C ALA A 79 2.42 9.01 -10.06
N GLU A 80 3.20 9.43 -9.06
CA GLU A 80 4.51 8.82 -8.79
C GLU A 80 4.42 7.37 -8.29
N PRO A 81 3.57 7.01 -7.31
CA PRO A 81 3.32 5.62 -6.94
C PRO A 81 2.76 4.80 -8.09
N LEU A 82 1.81 5.32 -8.87
CA LEU A 82 1.27 4.62 -10.04
C LEU A 82 2.39 4.23 -11.01
N ARG A 83 3.33 5.14 -11.28
CA ARG A 83 4.48 4.89 -12.13
C ARG A 83 5.44 3.85 -11.54
N ARG A 84 5.75 3.94 -10.24
CA ARG A 84 6.76 3.09 -9.59
C ARG A 84 6.26 1.68 -9.28
N LEU A 85 5.01 1.57 -8.86
CA LEU A 85 4.42 0.29 -8.48
C LEU A 85 4.09 -0.52 -9.75
N THR A 86 3.65 0.08 -10.85
CA THR A 86 3.37 -0.66 -12.10
C THR A 86 4.61 -1.07 -12.93
N ALA A 87 5.84 -0.72 -12.50
CA ALA A 87 7.08 -1.03 -13.22
C ALA A 87 7.65 -2.46 -13.03
N ALA A 88 7.12 -3.37 -13.84
CA ALA A 88 7.73 -4.62 -14.31
C ALA A 88 7.26 -4.80 -15.78
N GLY A 89 7.19 -3.64 -16.48
CA GLY A 89 6.48 -3.39 -17.73
C GLY A 89 6.19 -1.90 -17.94
N GLY A 90 5.80 -1.18 -16.87
CA GLY A 90 5.83 0.29 -16.77
C GLY A 90 4.77 1.06 -17.57
N VAL A 91 3.94 1.84 -16.89
CA VAL A 91 3.06 2.82 -17.55
C VAL A 91 3.89 4.07 -17.87
N SER A 92 3.68 4.68 -19.05
CA SER A 92 4.41 5.89 -19.43
C SER A 92 4.14 7.03 -18.44
N ARG A 93 5.05 8.00 -18.36
CA ARG A 93 4.85 9.19 -17.50
C ARG A 93 3.55 9.92 -17.83
N GLY A 94 3.16 9.96 -19.11
CA GLY A 94 1.90 10.55 -19.55
C GLY A 94 0.72 9.75 -19.00
N ALA A 95 0.66 8.45 -19.27
CA ALA A 95 -0.46 7.62 -18.84
C ALA A 95 -0.60 7.52 -17.31
N ALA A 96 0.50 7.56 -16.54
CA ALA A 96 0.44 7.64 -15.08
C ALA A 96 -0.14 8.99 -14.58
N ARG A 97 0.13 10.09 -15.30
CA ARG A 97 -0.43 11.41 -15.00
C ARG A 97 -1.91 11.46 -15.36
N ASP A 98 -2.31 10.90 -16.50
CA ASP A 98 -3.70 10.89 -16.95
C ASP A 98 -4.56 10.04 -16.00
N GLU A 99 -4.06 8.87 -15.60
CA GLU A 99 -4.75 8.03 -14.61
C GLU A 99 -4.82 8.73 -13.24
N ALA A 100 -3.76 9.41 -12.81
CA ALA A 100 -3.79 10.19 -11.57
C ALA A 100 -4.83 11.31 -11.61
N ALA A 101 -4.95 12.03 -12.73
CA ALA A 101 -5.97 13.07 -12.92
C ALA A 101 -7.39 12.47 -12.81
N ARG A 102 -7.64 11.35 -13.52
CA ARG A 102 -8.92 10.63 -13.44
C ARG A 102 -9.26 10.16 -12.02
N LEU A 103 -8.27 9.72 -11.25
CA LEU A 103 -8.47 9.31 -9.85
C LEU A 103 -8.77 10.50 -8.94
N LEU A 104 -8.14 11.66 -9.18
CA LEU A 104 -8.40 12.89 -8.40
C LEU A 104 -9.80 13.46 -8.69
N GLU A 105 -10.22 13.45 -9.95
CA GLU A 105 -11.59 13.82 -10.35
C GLU A 105 -12.62 12.95 -9.62
N ARG A 106 -12.40 11.62 -9.59
CA ARG A 106 -13.27 10.66 -8.88
C ARG A 106 -13.44 10.94 -7.39
N VAL A 107 -12.49 11.63 -6.76
CA VAL A 107 -12.54 11.99 -5.33
C VAL A 107 -12.80 13.48 -5.11
N GLY A 108 -13.07 14.26 -6.17
CA GLY A 108 -13.42 15.68 -6.10
C GLY A 108 -12.25 16.61 -5.77
N LEU A 109 -11.03 16.30 -6.24
CA LEU A 109 -9.80 17.05 -5.94
C LEU A 109 -9.17 17.71 -7.19
N GLU A 110 -9.97 18.36 -8.03
CA GLU A 110 -9.47 19.13 -9.19
C GLU A 110 -8.82 20.47 -8.82
#